data_AF-A0A1V3S706-F1
#
_entry.id   AF-A0A1V3S706-F1
#
_cell.length_a   1.000
_cell.length_b   1.000
_cell.length_c   1.000
_cell.angle_alpha   90.00
_cell.angle_beta   90.00
_cell.angle_gamma   90.00
#
_symmetry.space_group_name_H-M   'P 1'
#
loop_
_entity.id
_entity.type
_entity.pdbx_description
1 polymer ?
#
loop_
_entity_poly.entity_id
_entity_poly.type
_entity_poly.pdbx_seq_one_letter_code
_entity_poly.pdbx_strand_id
1 'polypeptide(L)'
;MTTLHSTPRADGFHMPAEWATQTQVWMIWPERPDNWRLGGKPAQAAHVAVAKAIARFEPVTVAVSAAQYENARARLDVPNIRLVEMSSDDAWVRDTGPTFVINNNGEVRGVDWDFNAWGGFDGGLYTPWNRDAQVAGKILEIERSPRYCTEGFVLEGGSIHVDGEGTLITTEECLLNRNRNPHLSREEIEAVLSAQLAVDKIIWLPDGLFNDETDGHVDNFCCYVRPGEVLLAWTDDPQDPNYTRCHAAMNVLQNSTDAKGRPFTVHKMPIPGPLYATEQECAGVDAVEGSQERNPSVRLAGSYVNFLIVNGGIIAPSFDDPLDTPARDILQNLFPQHEVVMVPGRELLLGGGNIHCLTQQQPAPRAK
;
A
#
# COMPACT_ATOMS: atom_id res chain seq x y z
N MET A 1 6.21 -21.34 12.24
CA MET A 1 5.24 -21.18 11.13
C MET A 1 5.45 -22.27 10.10
N THR A 2 4.37 -22.83 9.56
CA THR A 2 4.44 -23.83 8.47
C THR A 2 4.51 -23.13 7.12
N THR A 3 5.54 -23.44 6.32
CA THR A 3 5.60 -23.03 4.90
C THR A 3 4.92 -24.09 4.04
N LEU A 4 4.01 -23.67 3.18
CA LEU A 4 3.20 -24.50 2.30
C LEU A 4 3.80 -24.52 0.90
N HIS A 5 3.63 -25.64 0.19
CA HIS A 5 4.11 -25.83 -1.19
C HIS A 5 2.97 -25.85 -2.23
N SER A 6 1.72 -25.81 -1.77
CA SER A 6 0.53 -25.58 -2.58
C SER A 6 0.37 -24.07 -2.87
N THR A 7 -0.70 -23.70 -3.58
CA THR A 7 -1.08 -22.29 -3.77
C THR A 7 -2.38 -21.98 -3.03
N PRO A 8 -2.62 -20.72 -2.63
CA PRO A 8 -3.88 -20.26 -2.08
C PRO A 8 -5.10 -20.75 -2.86
N ARG A 9 -5.12 -20.58 -4.18
CA ARG A 9 -6.22 -21.07 -5.04
C ARG A 9 -6.44 -22.58 -4.91
N ALA A 10 -5.38 -23.38 -4.94
CA ALA A 10 -5.48 -24.83 -4.84
C ALA A 10 -6.04 -25.29 -3.48
N ASP A 11 -5.78 -24.52 -2.42
CA ASP A 11 -6.24 -24.79 -1.07
C ASP A 11 -7.59 -24.14 -0.74
N GLY A 12 -8.22 -23.45 -1.70
CA GLY A 12 -9.50 -22.76 -1.50
C GLY A 12 -9.40 -21.44 -0.72
N PHE A 13 -8.23 -20.80 -0.75
CA PHE A 13 -7.98 -19.47 -0.19
C PHE A 13 -8.00 -18.40 -1.28
N HIS A 14 -8.37 -17.17 -0.92
CA HIS A 14 -8.35 -16.00 -1.79
C HIS A 14 -7.95 -14.76 -0.98
N MET A 15 -7.40 -13.75 -1.65
CA MET A 15 -7.22 -12.43 -1.02
C MET A 15 -8.59 -11.75 -0.94
N PRO A 16 -9.10 -11.42 0.26
CA PRO A 16 -10.35 -10.69 0.38
C PRO A 16 -10.17 -9.23 -0.07
N ALA A 17 -11.27 -8.57 -0.40
CA ALA A 17 -11.26 -7.12 -0.58
C ALA A 17 -10.83 -6.40 0.70
N GLU A 18 -10.27 -5.20 0.58
CA GLU A 18 -9.83 -4.44 1.76
C GLU A 18 -10.98 -4.05 2.69
N TRP A 19 -12.20 -3.85 2.17
CA TRP A 19 -13.40 -3.60 2.99
C TRP A 19 -13.97 -4.85 3.67
N ALA A 20 -13.38 -6.04 3.47
CA ALA A 20 -13.76 -7.19 4.27
C ALA A 20 -13.46 -6.92 5.75
N THR A 21 -14.25 -7.49 6.65
CA THR A 21 -14.04 -7.30 8.09
C THR A 21 -12.60 -7.65 8.47
N GLN A 22 -11.95 -6.79 9.25
CA GLN A 22 -10.54 -6.92 9.63
C GLN A 22 -10.41 -7.21 11.13
N THR A 23 -9.33 -7.88 11.52
CA THR A 23 -8.98 -8.14 12.94
C THR A 23 -8.02 -7.11 13.50
N GLN A 24 -7.12 -6.59 12.67
CA GLN A 24 -6.12 -5.59 13.03
C GLN A 24 -5.45 -5.03 11.78
N VAL A 25 -4.72 -3.92 11.96
CA VAL A 25 -3.82 -3.36 10.97
C VAL A 25 -2.38 -3.42 11.48
N TRP A 26 -1.46 -3.77 10.59
CA TRP A 26 -0.02 -3.73 10.83
C TRP A 26 0.56 -2.42 10.31
N MET A 27 1.57 -1.90 11.03
CA MET A 27 2.41 -0.77 10.64
C MET A 27 3.87 -1.05 11.04
N ILE A 28 4.83 -0.39 10.41
CA ILE A 28 6.23 -0.37 10.85
C ILE A 28 6.61 1.07 11.24
N TRP A 29 7.44 1.21 12.26
CA TRP A 29 7.87 2.51 12.76
C TRP A 29 9.02 3.11 11.91
N PRO A 30 8.90 4.36 11.42
CA PRO A 30 9.93 4.98 10.58
C PRO A 30 11.09 5.55 11.40
N GLU A 31 12.31 5.33 10.93
CA GLU A 31 13.50 5.84 11.63
C GLU A 31 14.74 6.11 10.79
N ARG A 32 14.89 5.49 9.60
CA ARG A 32 16.11 5.65 8.80
C ARG A 32 16.32 7.12 8.38
N PRO A 33 17.48 7.74 8.66
CA PRO A 33 17.66 9.18 8.50
C PRO A 33 17.94 9.61 7.04
N ASP A 34 18.30 8.66 6.19
CA ASP A 34 18.54 8.83 4.75
C ASP A 34 17.27 8.71 3.89
N ASN A 35 16.11 8.48 4.54
CA ASN A 35 14.80 8.70 3.95
C ASN A 35 14.01 9.74 4.74
N TRP A 36 13.97 9.58 6.08
CA TRP A 36 13.13 10.39 6.95
C TRP A 36 13.90 11.54 7.60
N ARG A 37 13.59 12.77 7.17
CA ARG A 37 14.27 13.98 7.62
C ARG A 37 14.31 14.13 9.15
N LEU A 38 15.37 14.77 9.65
CA LEU A 38 15.58 15.07 11.06
C LEU A 38 15.53 13.80 11.94
N GLY A 39 16.11 12.70 11.46
CA GLY A 39 16.12 11.40 12.15
C GLY A 39 14.71 10.83 12.37
N GLY A 40 13.82 11.06 11.41
CA GLY A 40 12.45 10.54 11.39
C GLY A 40 11.45 11.17 12.35
N LYS A 41 11.82 12.18 13.16
CA LYS A 41 10.91 12.71 14.20
C LYS A 41 9.57 13.26 13.66
N PRO A 42 9.55 14.01 12.54
CA PRO A 42 8.30 14.45 11.91
C PRO A 42 7.46 13.28 11.39
N ALA A 43 8.06 12.34 10.65
CA ALA A 43 7.40 11.15 10.12
C ALA A 43 6.80 10.28 11.23
N GLN A 44 7.51 10.11 12.34
CA GLN A 44 7.02 9.41 13.52
C GLN A 44 5.81 10.13 14.16
N ALA A 45 5.70 11.46 14.05
CA ALA A 45 4.51 12.19 14.52
C ALA A 45 3.30 11.96 13.63
N ALA A 46 3.49 12.00 12.31
CA ALA A 46 2.45 11.63 11.35
C ALA A 46 2.01 10.17 11.53
N HIS A 47 2.95 9.23 11.69
CA HIS A 47 2.65 7.82 11.99
C HIS A 47 1.82 7.63 13.26
N VAL A 48 2.11 8.39 14.33
CA VAL A 48 1.31 8.35 15.56
C VAL A 48 -0.12 8.82 15.31
N ALA A 49 -0.32 9.83 14.46
CA ALA A 49 -1.66 10.29 14.09
C ALA A 49 -2.42 9.21 13.32
N VAL A 50 -1.78 8.57 12.33
CA VAL A 50 -2.33 7.45 11.56
C VAL A 50 -2.72 6.29 12.47
N ALA A 51 -1.78 5.79 13.28
CA ALA A 51 -2.00 4.66 14.16
C ALA A 51 -3.14 4.93 15.17
N LYS A 52 -3.19 6.15 15.74
CA LYS A 52 -4.28 6.55 16.64
C LYS A 52 -5.63 6.68 15.92
N ALA A 53 -5.63 7.11 14.66
CA ALA A 53 -6.85 7.18 13.87
C ALA A 53 -7.42 5.79 13.58
N ILE A 54 -6.57 4.84 13.16
CA ILE A 54 -6.95 3.43 12.95
C ILE A 54 -7.46 2.79 14.25
N ALA A 55 -6.74 3.03 15.36
CA ALA A 55 -7.04 2.46 16.67
C ALA A 55 -8.44 2.81 17.23
N ARG A 56 -9.14 3.79 16.63
CA ARG A 56 -10.53 4.11 16.95
C ARG A 56 -11.51 3.06 16.42
N PHE A 57 -11.13 2.32 15.38
CA PHE A 57 -11.99 1.38 14.67
C PHE A 57 -11.57 -0.06 14.92
N GLU A 58 -10.28 -0.35 14.95
CA GLU A 58 -9.75 -1.71 15.14
C GLU A 58 -8.32 -1.72 15.71
N PRO A 59 -7.87 -2.87 16.27
CA PRO A 59 -6.53 -2.98 16.84
C PRO A 59 -5.41 -2.65 15.85
N VAL A 60 -4.34 -2.03 16.34
CA VAL A 60 -3.13 -1.74 15.57
C VAL A 60 -1.93 -2.46 16.18
N THR A 61 -1.13 -3.09 15.33
CA THR A 61 0.18 -3.61 15.70
C THR A 61 1.28 -2.82 15.00
N VAL A 62 2.14 -2.21 15.80
CA VAL A 62 3.30 -1.47 15.27
C VAL A 62 4.57 -2.27 15.51
N ALA A 63 5.23 -2.67 14.43
CA ALA A 63 6.57 -3.22 14.43
C ALA A 63 7.59 -2.09 14.66
N VAL A 64 8.47 -2.26 15.64
CA VAL A 64 9.43 -1.22 16.05
C VAL A 64 10.81 -1.83 16.25
N SER A 65 11.88 -1.13 15.85
CA SER A 65 13.23 -1.55 16.21
C SER A 65 13.46 -1.50 17.72
N ALA A 66 14.42 -2.28 18.22
CA ALA A 66 14.85 -2.22 19.62
C ALA A 66 15.24 -0.79 20.04
N ALA A 67 15.86 -0.02 19.14
CA ALA A 67 16.34 1.33 19.42
C ALA A 67 15.20 2.36 19.57
N GLN A 68 14.09 2.18 18.85
CA GLN A 68 12.93 3.08 18.91
C GLN A 68 11.80 2.56 19.82
N TYR A 69 11.88 1.35 20.38
CA TYR A 69 10.78 0.71 21.10
C TYR A 69 10.20 1.60 22.22
N GLU A 70 11.04 2.10 23.13
CA GLU A 70 10.59 2.94 24.25
C GLU A 70 10.03 4.30 23.78
N ASN A 71 10.63 4.89 22.74
CA ASN A 71 10.13 6.13 22.13
C ASN A 71 8.73 5.91 21.51
N ALA A 72 8.56 4.85 20.72
CA ALA A 72 7.28 4.51 20.13
C ALA A 72 6.24 4.20 21.21
N ARG A 73 6.61 3.43 22.25
CA ARG A 73 5.70 3.06 23.34
C ARG A 73 5.16 4.27 24.08
N ALA A 74 6.03 5.23 24.40
CA ALA A 74 5.65 6.47 25.07
C ALA A 74 4.69 7.35 24.25
N ARG A 75 4.74 7.27 22.91
CA ARG A 75 3.90 8.08 22.00
C ARG A 75 2.58 7.41 21.62
N LEU A 76 2.60 6.07 21.60
CA LEU A 76 1.49 5.21 21.22
C LEU A 76 0.79 4.59 22.43
N ASP A 77 0.89 5.16 23.64
CA ASP A 77 0.23 4.63 24.84
C ASP A 77 -1.31 4.79 24.78
N VAL A 78 -1.93 3.90 24.01
CA VAL A 78 -3.38 3.79 23.78
C VAL A 78 -3.74 2.30 23.81
N PRO A 79 -4.84 1.89 24.47
CA PRO A 79 -5.13 0.48 24.72
C PRO A 79 -5.24 -0.41 23.49
N ASN A 80 -5.68 0.15 22.35
CA ASN A 80 -5.89 -0.60 21.11
C ASN A 80 -4.65 -0.65 20.20
N ILE A 81 -3.48 -0.24 20.70
CA ILE A 81 -2.21 -0.29 19.98
C ILE A 81 -1.18 -1.11 20.76
N ARG A 82 -0.75 -2.22 20.16
CA ARG A 82 0.38 -3.03 20.65
C ARG A 82 1.64 -2.75 19.85
N LEU A 83 2.79 -2.90 20.51
CA LEU A 83 4.11 -2.80 19.87
C LEU A 83 4.78 -4.16 19.90
N VAL A 84 5.41 -4.54 18.79
CA VAL A 84 6.25 -5.72 18.68
C VAL A 84 7.64 -5.30 18.24
N GLU A 85 8.66 -5.76 18.94
CA GLU A 85 10.03 -5.54 18.49
C GLU A 85 10.29 -6.35 17.22
N MET A 86 10.66 -5.67 16.13
CA MET A 86 10.91 -6.28 14.83
C MET A 86 11.89 -5.41 14.04
N SER A 87 12.94 -6.02 13.49
CA SER A 87 13.86 -5.33 12.58
C SER A 87 13.29 -5.24 11.17
N SER A 88 13.42 -4.07 10.56
CA SER A 88 13.15 -3.71 9.16
C SER A 88 14.27 -2.79 8.64
N ASP A 89 14.33 -2.55 7.33
CA ASP A 89 15.24 -1.57 6.72
C ASP A 89 14.52 -0.24 6.40
N ASP A 90 13.21 -0.24 6.15
CA ASP A 90 12.33 0.94 6.20
C ASP A 90 10.92 0.60 6.76
N ALA A 91 9.92 1.48 6.58
CA ALA A 91 8.62 1.43 7.27
C ALA A 91 7.40 1.02 6.41
N TRP A 92 7.62 0.50 5.20
CA TRP A 92 6.58 0.31 4.18
C TRP A 92 5.93 -1.08 4.24
N VAL A 93 5.19 -1.35 5.32
CA VAL A 93 4.62 -2.70 5.57
C VAL A 93 3.59 -3.15 4.54
N ARG A 94 3.00 -2.23 3.76
CA ARG A 94 2.15 -2.59 2.62
C ARG A 94 2.89 -3.47 1.62
N ASP A 95 4.17 -3.17 1.43
CA ASP A 95 4.99 -3.75 0.38
C ASP A 95 5.87 -4.88 0.90
N THR A 96 6.23 -4.84 2.18
CA THR A 96 7.10 -5.84 2.82
C THR A 96 6.33 -6.84 3.70
N GLY A 97 5.05 -6.54 4.00
CA GLY A 97 4.17 -7.35 4.81
C GLY A 97 3.52 -8.49 4.03
N PRO A 98 2.88 -9.43 4.73
CA PRO A 98 2.23 -10.54 4.07
C PRO A 98 0.92 -10.09 3.44
N THR A 99 0.63 -10.57 2.24
CA THR A 99 -0.72 -10.49 1.69
C THR A 99 -1.57 -11.61 2.28
N PHE A 100 -2.44 -11.26 3.23
CA PHE A 100 -3.29 -12.24 3.88
C PHE A 100 -4.38 -12.77 2.94
N VAL A 101 -4.63 -14.08 3.04
CA VAL A 101 -5.67 -14.79 2.30
C VAL A 101 -6.56 -15.58 3.25
N ILE A 102 -7.85 -15.68 2.92
CA ILE A 102 -8.86 -16.35 3.74
C ILE A 102 -9.60 -17.44 2.96
N ASN A 103 -10.20 -18.38 3.69
CA ASN A 103 -11.12 -19.37 3.12
C ASN A 103 -12.52 -19.29 3.76
N ASN A 104 -13.44 -20.12 3.27
CA ASN A 104 -14.81 -20.19 3.78
C ASN A 104 -14.94 -20.92 5.12
N ASN A 105 -13.87 -21.51 5.63
CA ASN A 105 -13.87 -22.27 6.89
C ASN A 105 -13.43 -21.44 8.10
N GLY A 106 -13.12 -20.15 7.89
CA GLY A 106 -12.62 -19.26 8.93
C GLY A 106 -11.13 -19.43 9.23
N GLU A 107 -10.33 -19.79 8.22
CA GLU A 107 -8.87 -19.81 8.32
C GLU A 107 -8.26 -18.58 7.64
N VAL A 108 -7.15 -18.10 8.18
CA VAL A 108 -6.31 -17.03 7.61
C VAL A 108 -4.91 -17.59 7.38
N ARG A 109 -4.34 -17.30 6.21
CA ARG A 109 -2.95 -17.61 5.82
C ARG A 109 -2.33 -16.36 5.20
N GLY A 110 -1.04 -16.38 4.88
CA GLY A 110 -0.40 -15.28 4.18
C GLY A 110 0.44 -15.73 2.99
N VAL A 111 0.43 -14.91 1.95
CA VAL A 111 1.43 -14.95 0.87
C VAL A 111 2.57 -14.01 1.25
N ASP A 112 3.78 -14.55 1.20
CA ASP A 112 5.05 -13.89 1.45
C ASP A 112 5.77 -13.77 0.11
N TRP A 113 5.76 -12.56 -0.43
CA TRP A 113 6.37 -12.22 -1.71
C TRP A 113 7.86 -11.97 -1.55
N ASP A 114 8.66 -12.23 -2.58
CA ASP A 114 10.02 -11.70 -2.58
C ASP A 114 9.95 -10.17 -2.68
N PHE A 115 10.80 -9.48 -1.92
CA PHE A 115 10.89 -8.02 -1.89
C PHE A 115 12.29 -7.57 -2.27
N ASN A 116 12.39 -6.52 -3.10
CA ASN A 116 13.67 -6.01 -3.57
C ASN A 116 13.87 -4.49 -3.42
N ALA A 117 13.12 -3.81 -2.54
CA ALA A 117 13.14 -2.35 -2.44
C ALA A 117 12.80 -1.64 -3.76
N TRP A 118 11.72 -2.08 -4.42
CA TRP A 118 11.13 -1.48 -5.62
C TRP A 118 12.10 -1.35 -6.80
N GLY A 119 12.94 -2.38 -7.04
CA GLY A 119 13.82 -2.44 -8.22
C GLY A 119 15.20 -3.04 -7.97
N GLY A 120 15.50 -3.41 -6.74
CA GLY A 120 16.77 -4.04 -6.37
C GLY A 120 17.97 -3.18 -6.76
N PHE A 121 18.94 -3.78 -7.44
CA PHE A 121 20.13 -3.06 -7.90
C PHE A 121 19.92 -2.29 -9.23
N ASP A 122 18.72 -2.33 -9.81
CA ASP A 122 18.35 -1.62 -11.04
C ASP A 122 17.24 -0.59 -10.76
N GLY A 123 17.59 0.42 -9.95
CA GLY A 123 16.69 1.53 -9.62
C GLY A 123 15.92 1.39 -8.30
N GLY A 124 16.24 0.40 -7.46
CA GLY A 124 15.65 0.28 -6.13
C GLY A 124 16.02 1.45 -5.21
N LEU A 125 15.18 1.70 -4.20
CA LEU A 125 15.21 2.93 -3.40
C LEU A 125 16.25 2.92 -2.26
N TYR A 126 16.77 1.76 -1.88
CA TYR A 126 17.84 1.64 -0.90
C TYR A 126 18.54 0.28 -0.96
N THR A 127 19.69 0.18 -0.30
CA THR A 127 20.36 -1.11 -0.01
C THR A 127 21.01 -1.10 1.38
N PRO A 128 20.99 -2.22 2.12
CA PRO A 128 20.29 -3.48 1.83
C PRO A 128 18.78 -3.43 2.19
N TRP A 129 18.02 -4.44 1.77
CA TRP A 129 16.59 -4.66 2.07
C TRP A 129 16.31 -6.04 2.70
N ASN A 130 17.36 -6.69 3.21
CA ASN A 130 17.28 -8.08 3.66
C ASN A 130 16.44 -8.25 4.94
N ARG A 131 16.22 -7.20 5.74
CA ARG A 131 15.35 -7.24 6.91
C ARG A 131 13.89 -7.04 6.50
N ASP A 132 13.65 -6.20 5.51
CA ASP A 132 12.34 -5.98 4.91
C ASP A 132 11.78 -7.25 4.26
N ALA A 133 12.62 -7.98 3.52
CA ALA A 133 12.28 -9.30 2.97
C ALA A 133 11.97 -10.38 4.04
N GLN A 134 12.15 -10.09 5.33
CA GLN A 134 11.78 -10.99 6.43
C GLN A 134 10.51 -10.55 7.16
N VAL A 135 9.97 -9.36 6.89
CA VAL A 135 8.84 -8.78 7.62
C VAL A 135 7.61 -9.67 7.50
N ALA A 136 7.22 -10.05 6.28
CA ALA A 136 6.07 -10.92 6.03
C ALA A 136 6.16 -12.24 6.83
N GLY A 137 7.29 -12.95 6.73
CA GLY A 137 7.52 -14.17 7.50
C GLY A 137 7.45 -13.98 9.02
N LYS A 138 7.97 -12.87 9.57
CA LYS A 138 7.90 -12.55 11.00
C LYS A 138 6.47 -12.25 11.46
N ILE A 139 5.72 -11.46 10.68
CA ILE A 139 4.30 -11.15 10.96
C ILE A 139 3.49 -12.45 11.01
N LEU A 140 3.64 -13.33 10.01
CA LEU A 140 2.92 -14.59 9.96
C LEU A 140 3.32 -15.55 11.10
N GLU A 141 4.58 -15.55 11.55
CA GLU A 141 4.99 -16.30 12.73
C GLU A 141 4.31 -15.80 14.02
N ILE A 142 4.26 -14.49 14.22
CA ILE A 142 3.60 -13.87 15.39
C ILE A 142 2.11 -14.24 15.43
N GLU A 143 1.46 -14.21 14.28
CA GLU A 143 0.04 -14.53 14.13
C GLU A 143 -0.25 -16.03 14.05
N ARG A 144 0.80 -16.86 13.99
CA ARG A 144 0.71 -18.32 13.83
C ARG A 144 -0.05 -18.74 12.56
N SER A 145 0.06 -17.93 11.51
CA SER A 145 -0.60 -18.15 10.21
C SER A 145 0.32 -18.93 9.27
N PRO A 146 -0.15 -20.01 8.61
CA PRO A 146 0.63 -20.68 7.57
C PRO A 146 1.01 -19.73 6.43
N ARG A 147 2.15 -20.01 5.80
CA ARG A 147 2.76 -19.16 4.76
C ARG A 147 2.85 -19.87 3.41
N TYR A 148 2.47 -19.16 2.36
CA TYR A 148 2.85 -19.42 0.98
C TYR A 148 4.03 -18.52 0.63
N CYS A 149 5.13 -19.06 0.13
CA CYS A 149 6.31 -18.28 -0.25
C CYS A 149 6.43 -18.27 -1.77
N THR A 150 6.68 -17.12 -2.39
CA THR A 150 6.86 -17.01 -3.85
C THR A 150 8.30 -16.68 -4.21
N GLU A 151 9.21 -17.58 -3.85
CA GLU A 151 10.65 -17.41 -4.12
C GLU A 151 10.91 -17.20 -5.62
N GLY A 152 11.67 -16.15 -5.95
CA GLY A 152 11.96 -15.72 -7.30
C GLY A 152 10.89 -14.85 -7.96
N PHE A 153 9.78 -14.56 -7.28
CA PHE A 153 8.71 -13.69 -7.77
C PHE A 153 8.59 -12.45 -6.88
N VAL A 154 9.09 -11.32 -7.38
CA VAL A 154 9.07 -10.03 -6.68
C VAL A 154 7.70 -9.39 -6.83
N LEU A 155 7.07 -9.01 -5.73
CA LEU A 155 5.81 -8.27 -5.72
C LEU A 155 5.66 -7.46 -4.44
N GLU A 156 5.18 -6.24 -4.58
CA GLU A 156 4.81 -5.38 -3.46
C GLU A 156 3.28 -5.31 -3.33
N GLY A 157 2.73 -5.35 -2.10
CA GLY A 157 1.28 -5.31 -1.89
C GLY A 157 0.59 -4.05 -2.44
N GLY A 158 1.28 -2.90 -2.45
CA GLY A 158 0.75 -1.64 -3.01
C GLY A 158 0.66 -1.63 -4.54
N SER A 159 1.33 -2.56 -5.22
CA SER A 159 1.28 -2.69 -6.69
C SER A 159 -0.02 -3.32 -7.19
N ILE A 160 -0.83 -3.92 -6.31
CA ILE A 160 -2.05 -4.65 -6.64
C ILE A 160 -3.26 -4.20 -5.82
N HIS A 161 -4.46 -4.30 -6.39
CA HIS A 161 -5.71 -4.11 -5.65
C HIS A 161 -6.76 -5.12 -6.09
N VAL A 162 -7.43 -5.80 -5.15
CA VAL A 162 -8.46 -6.83 -5.44
C VAL A 162 -9.86 -6.39 -5.01
N ASP A 163 -10.88 -6.91 -5.70
CA ASP A 163 -12.30 -6.71 -5.37
C ASP A 163 -12.89 -7.78 -4.43
N GLY A 164 -12.10 -8.83 -4.11
CA GLY A 164 -12.53 -9.99 -3.33
C GLY A 164 -13.48 -10.95 -4.06
N GLU A 165 -13.78 -10.71 -5.33
CA GLU A 165 -14.70 -11.51 -6.16
C GLU A 165 -14.06 -12.07 -7.44
N GLY A 166 -12.73 -12.01 -7.51
CA GLY A 166 -11.91 -12.62 -8.56
C GLY A 166 -11.28 -11.62 -9.52
N THR A 167 -11.34 -10.32 -9.23
CA THR A 167 -10.75 -9.27 -10.09
C THR A 167 -9.62 -8.56 -9.38
N LEU A 168 -8.52 -8.35 -10.10
CA LEU A 168 -7.37 -7.55 -9.67
C LEU A 168 -7.15 -6.39 -10.63
N ILE A 169 -6.77 -5.23 -10.10
CA ILE A 169 -6.24 -4.09 -10.87
C ILE A 169 -4.77 -3.90 -10.48
N THR A 170 -3.93 -3.65 -11.48
CA THR A 170 -2.49 -3.37 -11.34
C THR A 170 -2.05 -2.42 -12.44
N THR A 171 -0.79 -1.96 -12.42
CA THR A 171 -0.19 -1.18 -13.51
C THR A 171 0.83 -2.00 -14.31
N GLU A 172 0.93 -1.71 -15.62
CA GLU A 172 1.97 -2.27 -16.49
C GLU A 172 3.34 -1.65 -16.16
N GLU A 173 3.38 -0.35 -15.89
CA GLU A 173 4.59 0.42 -15.51
C GLU A 173 5.35 -0.22 -14.34
N CYS A 174 4.64 -0.84 -13.38
CA CYS A 174 5.24 -1.52 -12.24
C CYS A 174 5.55 -2.99 -12.54
N LEU A 175 4.54 -3.85 -12.73
CA LEU A 175 4.79 -5.31 -12.71
C LEU A 175 5.53 -5.84 -13.94
N LEU A 176 5.49 -5.11 -15.06
CA LEU A 176 6.24 -5.45 -16.26
C LEU A 176 7.58 -4.70 -16.33
N ASN A 177 7.92 -3.93 -15.29
CA ASN A 177 9.22 -3.30 -15.18
C ASN A 177 10.31 -4.38 -15.10
N ARG A 178 11.40 -4.14 -15.84
CA ARG A 178 12.56 -5.04 -15.88
C ARG A 178 13.23 -5.22 -14.51
N ASN A 179 12.99 -4.32 -13.58
CA ASN A 179 13.56 -4.33 -12.24
C ASN A 179 12.74 -5.17 -11.24
N ARG A 180 11.59 -5.71 -11.64
CA ARG A 180 10.79 -6.70 -10.88
C ARG A 180 11.10 -8.11 -11.37
N ASN A 181 10.33 -8.60 -12.35
CA ASN A 181 10.38 -9.98 -12.81
C ASN A 181 10.78 -10.07 -14.30
N PRO A 182 12.00 -9.63 -14.69
CA PRO A 182 12.40 -9.54 -16.11
C PRO A 182 12.47 -10.88 -16.85
N HIS A 183 12.42 -11.98 -16.10
CA HIS A 183 12.48 -13.33 -16.61
C HIS A 183 11.09 -13.94 -16.90
N LEU A 184 10.01 -13.21 -16.60
CA LEU A 184 8.63 -13.67 -16.77
C LEU A 184 7.91 -12.85 -17.84
N SER A 185 7.05 -13.51 -18.61
CA SER A 185 6.07 -12.84 -19.47
C SER A 185 4.90 -12.29 -18.65
N ARG A 186 4.07 -11.45 -19.29
CA ARG A 186 2.81 -10.99 -18.69
C ARG A 186 1.93 -12.16 -18.27
N GLU A 187 1.77 -13.15 -19.14
CA GLU A 187 0.92 -14.33 -18.90
C GLU A 187 1.44 -15.19 -17.74
N GLU A 188 2.76 -15.26 -17.57
CA GLU A 188 3.38 -15.97 -16.43
C GLU A 188 3.15 -15.21 -15.12
N ILE A 189 3.26 -13.87 -15.13
CA ILE A 189 2.90 -13.02 -13.99
C ILE A 189 1.42 -13.19 -13.63
N GLU A 190 0.53 -13.16 -14.64
CA GLU A 190 -0.90 -13.37 -14.45
C GLU A 190 -1.20 -14.75 -13.85
N ALA A 191 -0.49 -15.80 -14.27
CA ALA A 191 -0.65 -17.15 -13.72
C ALA A 191 -0.25 -17.21 -12.23
N VAL A 192 0.84 -16.55 -11.83
CA VAL A 192 1.26 -16.47 -10.43
C VAL A 192 0.22 -15.71 -9.61
N LEU A 193 -0.19 -14.51 -10.04
CA LEU A 193 -1.20 -13.70 -9.37
C LEU A 193 -2.53 -14.46 -9.23
N SER A 194 -2.97 -15.13 -10.31
CA SER A 194 -4.17 -15.96 -10.29
C SER A 194 -4.10 -17.09 -9.28
N ALA A 195 -2.95 -17.76 -9.15
CA ALA A 195 -2.76 -18.87 -8.22
C ALA A 195 -2.66 -18.40 -6.75
N GLN A 196 -2.00 -17.26 -6.52
CA GLN A 196 -1.72 -16.75 -5.16
C GLN A 196 -2.86 -15.89 -4.58
N LEU A 197 -3.63 -15.22 -5.43
CA LEU A 197 -4.70 -14.33 -4.98
C LEU A 197 -6.11 -14.89 -5.26
N ALA A 198 -6.18 -15.99 -6.02
CA ALA A 198 -7.42 -16.59 -6.52
C ALA A 198 -8.28 -15.61 -7.34
N VAL A 199 -7.61 -14.83 -8.20
CA VAL A 199 -8.24 -13.92 -9.17
C VAL A 199 -8.31 -14.52 -10.56
N ASP A 200 -9.45 -14.35 -11.22
CA ASP A 200 -9.76 -14.90 -12.55
C ASP A 200 -9.59 -13.86 -13.65
N LYS A 201 -9.54 -12.56 -13.29
CA LYS A 201 -9.37 -11.46 -14.23
C LYS A 201 -8.42 -10.40 -13.68
N ILE A 202 -7.49 -9.98 -14.51
CA ILE A 202 -6.53 -8.92 -14.18
C ILE A 202 -6.75 -7.76 -15.15
N ILE A 203 -6.89 -6.56 -14.59
CA ILE A 203 -7.04 -5.30 -15.33
C ILE A 203 -5.72 -4.55 -15.24
N TRP A 204 -5.08 -4.37 -16.39
CA TRP A 204 -3.80 -3.70 -16.53
C TRP A 204 -4.01 -2.24 -16.89
N LEU A 205 -3.79 -1.33 -15.93
CA LEU A 205 -3.67 0.09 -16.23
C LEU A 205 -2.29 0.35 -16.85
N PRO A 206 -2.14 1.20 -17.88
CA PRO A 206 -0.84 1.37 -18.53
C PRO A 206 0.23 1.94 -17.60
N ASP A 207 -0.15 2.92 -16.80
CA ASP A 207 0.74 3.74 -15.98
C ASP A 207 0.16 3.94 -14.58
N GLY A 208 1.03 4.26 -13.61
CA GLY A 208 0.67 4.85 -12.32
C GLY A 208 0.75 6.38 -12.33
N LEU A 209 0.82 6.99 -11.15
CA LEU A 209 1.02 8.44 -11.05
C LEU A 209 2.41 8.86 -11.55
N PHE A 210 2.49 10.06 -12.11
CA PHE A 210 3.75 10.65 -12.56
C PHE A 210 4.72 10.84 -11.39
N ASN A 211 5.97 10.42 -11.58
CA ASN A 211 7.04 10.43 -10.57
C ASN A 211 6.74 9.61 -9.32
N ASP A 212 5.89 8.58 -9.43
CA ASP A 212 5.78 7.60 -8.36
C ASP A 212 7.09 6.79 -8.27
N GLU A 213 7.75 6.85 -7.11
CA GLU A 213 9.05 6.21 -6.85
C GLU A 213 8.98 4.68 -6.88
N THR A 214 7.77 4.12 -6.85
CA THR A 214 7.51 2.67 -6.84
C THR A 214 7.36 2.06 -8.24
N ASP A 215 7.72 2.80 -9.29
CA ASP A 215 7.42 2.48 -10.69
C ASP A 215 5.91 2.47 -10.99
N GLY A 216 5.15 3.35 -10.33
CA GLY A 216 3.73 3.54 -10.61
C GLY A 216 2.82 2.51 -9.96
N HIS A 217 2.94 2.28 -8.64
CA HIS A 217 2.01 1.45 -7.90
C HIS A 217 0.54 1.86 -8.11
N VAL A 218 -0.34 0.86 -8.13
CA VAL A 218 -1.77 1.07 -8.36
C VAL A 218 -2.44 1.72 -7.15
N ASP A 219 -2.00 1.44 -5.93
CA ASP A 219 -2.63 1.94 -4.70
C ASP A 219 -2.53 3.47 -4.51
N ASN A 220 -1.64 4.12 -5.25
CA ASN A 220 -1.52 5.57 -5.28
C ASN A 220 -2.38 6.19 -6.39
N PHE A 221 -2.90 5.37 -7.32
CA PHE A 221 -3.55 5.83 -8.55
C PHE A 221 -5.01 5.37 -8.70
N CYS A 222 -5.33 4.12 -8.41
CA CYS A 222 -6.65 3.54 -8.53
C CYS A 222 -6.91 2.49 -7.44
N CYS A 223 -8.08 2.56 -6.79
CA CYS A 223 -8.46 1.59 -5.77
C CYS A 223 -9.90 1.10 -5.99
N TYR A 224 -10.22 -0.08 -5.46
CA TYR A 224 -11.61 -0.51 -5.41
C TYR A 224 -12.35 0.15 -4.24
N VAL A 225 -13.58 0.58 -4.50
CA VAL A 225 -14.49 1.14 -3.48
C VAL A 225 -15.46 0.06 -2.99
N ARG A 226 -15.93 -0.77 -3.93
CA ARG A 226 -16.82 -1.93 -3.76
C ARG A 226 -16.83 -2.76 -5.06
N PRO A 227 -17.44 -3.95 -5.10
CA PRO A 227 -17.47 -4.74 -6.33
C PRO A 227 -18.07 -3.97 -7.51
N GLY A 228 -17.33 -3.88 -8.63
CA GLY A 228 -17.71 -3.14 -9.83
C GLY A 228 -17.54 -1.61 -9.77
N GLU A 229 -17.04 -1.05 -8.66
CA GLU A 229 -16.80 0.40 -8.55
C GLU A 229 -15.39 0.71 -8.06
N VAL A 230 -14.74 1.64 -8.74
CA VAL A 230 -13.34 2.03 -8.49
C VAL A 230 -13.23 3.54 -8.30
N LEU A 231 -12.20 3.98 -7.60
CA LEU A 231 -11.84 5.38 -7.42
C LEU A 231 -10.48 5.61 -8.08
N LEU A 232 -10.46 6.50 -9.08
CA LEU A 232 -9.27 6.83 -9.88
C LEU A 232 -8.82 8.25 -9.56
N ALA A 233 -7.53 8.42 -9.28
CA ALA A 233 -6.89 9.73 -9.19
C ALA A 233 -7.03 10.45 -10.54
N TRP A 234 -7.43 11.72 -10.51
CA TRP A 234 -7.94 12.42 -11.67
C TRP A 234 -7.53 13.89 -11.71
N THR A 235 -7.19 14.36 -12.90
CA THR A 235 -7.06 15.78 -13.23
C THR A 235 -7.67 16.03 -14.60
N ASP A 236 -8.41 17.14 -14.74
CA ASP A 236 -8.90 17.63 -16.03
C ASP A 236 -7.94 18.67 -16.64
N ASP A 237 -6.82 19.00 -15.98
CA ASP A 237 -5.83 19.97 -16.48
C ASP A 237 -4.90 19.31 -17.52
N PRO A 238 -4.97 19.68 -18.81
CA PRO A 238 -4.12 19.09 -19.85
C PRO A 238 -2.63 19.42 -19.72
N GLN A 239 -2.25 20.36 -18.85
CA GLN A 239 -0.85 20.69 -18.56
C GLN A 239 -0.26 19.86 -17.42
N ASP A 240 -1.10 19.18 -16.63
CA ASP A 240 -0.61 18.26 -15.60
C ASP A 240 -0.09 16.97 -16.29
N PRO A 241 1.14 16.50 -15.99
CA PRO A 241 1.67 15.27 -16.56
C PRO A 241 0.80 14.03 -16.27
N ASN A 242 -0.04 14.07 -15.22
CA ASN A 242 -1.00 13.00 -14.93
C ASN A 242 -2.20 12.99 -15.87
N TYR A 243 -2.48 14.04 -16.64
CA TYR A 243 -3.65 14.09 -17.52
C TYR A 243 -3.72 12.89 -18.47
N THR A 244 -2.65 12.65 -19.23
CA THR A 244 -2.60 11.53 -20.18
C THR A 244 -2.70 10.18 -19.47
N ARG A 245 -2.04 10.03 -18.31
CA ARG A 245 -2.06 8.81 -17.48
C ARG A 245 -3.48 8.51 -16.98
N CYS A 246 -4.17 9.50 -16.41
CA CYS A 246 -5.56 9.41 -15.94
C CYS A 246 -6.52 9.01 -17.07
N HIS A 247 -6.40 9.66 -18.23
CA HIS A 247 -7.27 9.38 -19.38
C HIS A 247 -7.02 8.00 -19.98
N ALA A 248 -5.77 7.52 -20.02
CA ALA A 248 -5.44 6.17 -20.46
C ALA A 248 -6.04 5.11 -19.53
N ALA A 249 -5.90 5.29 -18.21
CA ALA A 249 -6.51 4.41 -17.21
C ALA A 249 -8.03 4.40 -17.28
N MET A 250 -8.66 5.57 -17.41
CA MET A 250 -10.11 5.69 -17.60
C MET A 250 -10.58 4.94 -18.84
N ASN A 251 -9.85 5.04 -19.96
CA ASN A 251 -10.20 4.31 -21.18
C ASN A 251 -10.13 2.79 -20.96
N VAL A 252 -9.13 2.27 -20.23
CA VAL A 252 -9.08 0.84 -19.88
C VAL A 252 -10.28 0.45 -19.02
N LEU A 253 -10.57 1.21 -17.96
CA LEU A 253 -11.65 0.91 -17.02
C LEU A 253 -13.02 0.94 -17.70
N GLN A 254 -13.31 1.94 -18.53
CA GLN A 254 -14.59 2.07 -19.25
C GLN A 254 -14.83 0.97 -20.28
N ASN A 255 -13.76 0.41 -20.87
CA ASN A 255 -13.85 -0.66 -21.85
C ASN A 255 -13.65 -2.05 -21.23
N SER A 256 -13.57 -2.15 -19.91
CA SER A 256 -13.39 -3.39 -19.17
C SER A 256 -14.63 -3.76 -18.38
N THR A 257 -14.69 -5.04 -18.02
CA THR A 257 -15.60 -5.56 -17.01
C THR A 257 -14.80 -6.28 -15.95
N ASP A 258 -15.37 -6.50 -14.78
CA ASP A 258 -14.76 -7.33 -13.76
C ASP A 258 -14.94 -8.85 -14.04
N ALA A 259 -14.45 -9.71 -13.14
CA ALA A 259 -14.54 -11.17 -13.25
C ALA A 259 -15.99 -11.71 -13.22
N LYS A 260 -16.95 -10.91 -12.76
CA LYS A 260 -18.39 -11.22 -12.78
C LYS A 260 -19.12 -10.62 -13.97
N GLY A 261 -18.40 -9.94 -14.87
CA GLY A 261 -18.95 -9.33 -16.07
C GLY A 261 -19.63 -7.98 -15.82
N ARG A 262 -19.46 -7.35 -14.65
CA ARG A 262 -19.99 -6.01 -14.38
C ARG A 262 -19.10 -4.96 -15.04
N PRO A 263 -19.65 -3.96 -15.74
CA PRO A 263 -18.87 -2.80 -16.17
C PRO A 263 -18.46 -1.95 -14.97
N PHE A 264 -17.31 -1.29 -15.04
CA PHE A 264 -16.84 -0.44 -13.94
C PHE A 264 -17.60 0.88 -13.87
N THR A 265 -18.04 1.25 -12.67
CA THR A 265 -18.33 2.64 -12.33
C THR A 265 -17.06 3.28 -11.81
N VAL A 266 -16.57 4.31 -12.50
CA VAL A 266 -15.32 5.00 -12.15
C VAL A 266 -15.64 6.32 -11.48
N HIS A 267 -15.31 6.41 -10.19
CA HIS A 267 -15.33 7.64 -9.41
C HIS A 267 -14.00 8.37 -9.57
N LYS A 268 -14.03 9.71 -9.60
CA LYS A 268 -12.83 10.54 -9.77
C LYS A 268 -12.44 11.16 -8.45
N MET A 269 -11.18 10.98 -8.05
CA MET A 269 -10.55 11.65 -6.91
C MET A 269 -9.63 12.75 -7.45
N PRO A 270 -9.77 14.03 -7.06
CA PRO A 270 -8.81 15.04 -7.47
C PRO A 270 -7.40 14.66 -7.02
N ILE A 271 -6.38 15.02 -7.81
CA ILE A 271 -4.99 14.96 -7.37
C ILE A 271 -4.70 16.29 -6.63
N PRO A 272 -4.03 16.29 -5.45
CA PRO A 272 -3.59 17.54 -4.82
C PRO A 272 -2.73 18.36 -5.79
N GLY A 273 -2.55 19.66 -5.51
CA GLY A 273 -1.68 20.51 -6.34
C GLY A 273 -0.27 19.90 -6.52
N PRO A 274 0.55 20.37 -7.46
CA PRO A 274 1.90 19.85 -7.57
C PRO A 274 2.66 20.11 -6.27
N LEU A 275 2.92 19.04 -5.53
CA LEU A 275 3.62 19.08 -4.24
C LEU A 275 5.11 18.88 -4.48
N TYR A 276 5.91 19.71 -3.83
CA TYR A 276 7.36 19.60 -3.84
C TYR A 276 7.87 19.63 -2.40
N ALA A 277 8.98 18.93 -2.17
CA ALA A 277 9.79 19.13 -0.99
C ALA A 277 10.48 20.50 -1.09
N THR A 278 10.63 21.17 0.04
CA THR A 278 11.44 22.37 0.15
C THR A 278 12.93 22.02 0.29
N GLU A 279 13.82 22.95 -0.02
CA GLU A 279 15.27 22.77 0.21
C GLU A 279 15.57 22.41 1.66
N GLN A 280 14.84 22.98 2.62
CA GLN A 280 15.00 22.69 4.04
C GLN A 280 14.54 21.28 4.42
N GLU A 281 13.44 20.80 3.82
CA GLU A 281 12.96 19.43 4.05
C GLU A 281 13.97 18.41 3.52
N CYS A 282 14.53 18.63 2.32
CA CYS A 282 15.57 17.79 1.72
C CYS A 282 16.89 17.83 2.52
N ALA A 283 17.33 19.02 2.97
CA ALA A 283 18.57 19.16 3.75
C ALA A 283 18.53 18.46 5.12
N GLY A 284 17.35 18.06 5.59
CA GLY A 284 17.20 17.28 6.82
C GLY A 284 17.42 15.78 6.63
N VAL A 285 17.66 15.30 5.41
CA VAL A 285 17.83 13.88 5.06
C VAL A 285 19.31 13.59 4.83
N ASP A 286 19.81 12.48 5.38
CA ASP A 286 21.20 12.08 5.20
C ASP A 286 21.45 11.61 3.76
N ALA A 287 22.49 12.13 3.11
CA ALA A 287 22.91 11.64 1.80
C ALA A 287 23.74 10.36 1.94
N VAL A 288 23.18 9.23 1.53
CA VAL A 288 23.82 7.91 1.58
C VAL A 288 23.86 7.30 0.19
N GLU A 289 25.03 6.81 -0.23
CA GLU A 289 25.18 6.11 -1.51
C GLU A 289 24.29 4.86 -1.52
N GLY A 290 23.50 4.72 -2.59
CA GLY A 290 22.57 3.62 -2.75
C GLY A 290 21.19 3.85 -2.14
N SER A 291 20.92 5.00 -1.52
CA SER A 291 19.59 5.42 -1.07
C SER A 291 19.01 6.50 -2.01
N GLN A 292 17.68 6.51 -2.17
CA GLN A 292 16.96 7.46 -3.01
C GLN A 292 17.21 8.91 -2.54
N GLU A 293 17.73 9.74 -3.43
CA GLU A 293 17.96 11.16 -3.15
C GLU A 293 16.63 11.90 -3.01
N ARG A 294 16.53 12.76 -1.97
CA ARG A 294 15.40 13.67 -1.77
C ARG A 294 15.73 15.01 -2.42
N ASN A 295 15.05 15.32 -3.53
CA ASN A 295 15.34 16.48 -4.37
C ASN A 295 14.14 17.45 -4.45
N PRO A 296 14.30 18.76 -4.13
CA PRO A 296 13.20 19.72 -4.13
C PRO A 296 12.66 20.05 -5.54
N SER A 297 13.36 19.70 -6.62
CA SER A 297 12.87 19.88 -8.00
C SER A 297 11.98 18.73 -8.49
N VAL A 298 11.93 17.62 -7.76
CA VAL A 298 11.11 16.46 -8.12
C VAL A 298 9.72 16.63 -7.51
N ARG A 299 8.69 16.55 -8.35
CA ARG A 299 7.30 16.53 -7.90
C ARG A 299 7.04 15.26 -7.11
N LEU A 300 6.47 15.39 -5.91
CA LEU A 300 6.02 14.28 -5.09
C LEU A 300 4.73 13.68 -5.66
N ALA A 301 4.62 12.35 -5.65
CA ALA A 301 3.43 11.61 -6.10
C ALA A 301 2.31 11.63 -5.05
N GLY A 302 1.86 12.83 -4.65
CA GLY A 302 0.79 13.00 -3.67
C GLY A 302 -0.57 12.57 -4.22
N SER A 303 -1.30 11.76 -3.46
CA SER A 303 -2.62 11.26 -3.85
C SER A 303 -3.54 11.10 -2.65
N TYR A 304 -4.81 11.47 -2.83
CA TYR A 304 -5.87 11.14 -1.86
C TYR A 304 -6.39 9.71 -2.03
N VAL A 305 -6.00 8.98 -3.09
CA VAL A 305 -6.36 7.56 -3.29
C VAL A 305 -5.59 6.65 -2.34
N ASN A 306 -4.43 7.10 -1.82
CA ASN A 306 -3.59 6.34 -0.90
C ASN A 306 -4.12 6.34 0.56
N PHE A 307 -5.43 6.12 0.72
CA PHE A 307 -6.13 5.96 2.00
C PHE A 307 -6.23 4.48 2.38
N LEU A 308 -6.49 4.20 3.66
CA LEU A 308 -6.77 2.86 4.15
C LEU A 308 -8.27 2.71 4.47
N ILE A 309 -8.89 1.63 3.99
CA ILE A 309 -10.21 1.20 4.48
C ILE A 309 -10.02 0.39 5.76
N VAL A 310 -10.72 0.78 6.82
CA VAL A 310 -10.80 0.05 8.10
C VAL A 310 -12.26 -0.23 8.40
N ASN A 311 -12.57 -1.18 9.28
CA ASN A 311 -13.94 -1.69 9.52
C ASN A 311 -15.08 -0.63 9.53
N GLY A 312 -14.89 0.51 10.20
CA GLY A 312 -15.89 1.58 10.30
C GLY A 312 -15.38 2.96 9.88
N GLY A 313 -14.22 3.04 9.24
CA GLY A 313 -13.54 4.29 8.95
C GLY A 313 -12.76 4.28 7.64
N ILE A 314 -12.46 5.48 7.14
CA ILE A 314 -11.54 5.71 6.03
C ILE A 314 -10.44 6.61 6.57
N ILE A 315 -9.20 6.12 6.60
CA ILE A 315 -8.06 6.89 7.09
C ILE A 315 -7.34 7.47 5.87
N ALA A 316 -7.55 8.77 5.63
CA ALA A 316 -7.16 9.43 4.38
C ALA A 316 -6.13 10.55 4.62
N PRO A 317 -5.23 10.81 3.66
CA PRO A 317 -4.18 11.79 3.85
C PRO A 317 -4.72 13.21 3.63
N SER A 318 -4.23 14.17 4.42
CA SER A 318 -4.35 15.60 4.16
C SER A 318 -2.98 16.21 3.88
N PHE A 319 -2.93 17.15 2.95
CA PHE A 319 -1.68 17.74 2.46
C PHE A 319 -1.52 19.23 2.77
N ASP A 320 -2.44 19.81 3.57
CA ASP A 320 -2.59 21.27 3.70
C ASP A 320 -2.90 21.92 2.34
N ASP A 321 -3.65 21.19 1.51
CA ASP A 321 -3.99 21.54 0.14
C ASP A 321 -5.46 21.94 0.04
N PRO A 322 -5.84 22.90 -0.82
CA PRO A 322 -7.24 23.32 -0.97
C PRO A 322 -8.21 22.19 -1.33
N LEU A 323 -7.72 21.09 -1.89
CA LEU A 323 -8.49 19.92 -2.28
C LEU A 323 -8.68 18.90 -1.14
N ASP A 324 -8.10 19.12 0.05
CA ASP A 324 -8.29 18.26 1.23
C ASP A 324 -9.79 18.12 1.57
N THR A 325 -10.53 19.24 1.56
CA THR A 325 -11.97 19.23 1.86
C THR A 325 -12.80 18.55 0.76
N PRO A 326 -12.64 18.91 -0.54
CA PRO A 326 -13.25 18.16 -1.63
C PRO A 326 -12.97 16.65 -1.61
N ALA A 327 -11.72 16.24 -1.36
CA ALA A 327 -11.33 14.84 -1.30
C ALA A 327 -12.04 14.11 -0.15
N ARG A 328 -12.07 14.71 1.06
CA ARG A 328 -12.83 14.18 2.19
C ARG A 328 -14.31 14.00 1.86
N ASP A 329 -14.92 14.99 1.22
CA ASP A 329 -16.35 14.96 0.91
C ASP A 329 -16.68 13.88 -0.14
N ILE A 330 -15.80 13.67 -1.13
CA ILE A 330 -15.88 12.56 -2.09
C ILE A 330 -15.82 11.23 -1.35
N LEU A 331 -14.80 11.03 -0.49
CA LEU A 331 -14.67 9.81 0.30
C LEU A 331 -15.90 9.58 1.18
N GLN A 332 -16.45 10.62 1.81
CA GLN A 332 -17.61 10.48 2.68
C GLN A 332 -18.87 10.08 1.91
N ASN A 333 -19.05 10.62 0.70
CA ASN A 333 -20.14 10.24 -0.18
C ASN A 333 -19.99 8.81 -0.71
N LEU A 334 -18.76 8.39 -1.01
CA LEU A 334 -18.47 7.03 -1.45
C LEU A 334 -18.65 6.04 -0.30
N PHE A 335 -18.25 6.36 0.92
CA PHE A 335 -18.32 5.46 2.07
C PHE A 335 -19.29 6.01 3.14
N PRO A 336 -20.61 6.06 2.88
CA PRO A 336 -21.57 6.74 3.76
C PRO A 336 -21.74 6.06 5.13
N GLN A 337 -21.29 4.81 5.27
CA GLN A 337 -21.31 4.06 6.53
C GLN A 337 -19.99 4.14 7.30
N HIS A 338 -18.98 4.79 6.74
CA HIS A 338 -17.66 4.95 7.37
C HIS A 338 -17.49 6.41 7.79
N GLU A 339 -16.76 6.60 8.88
CA GLU A 339 -16.25 7.92 9.24
C GLU A 339 -14.96 8.21 8.47
N VAL A 340 -14.92 9.30 7.70
CA VAL A 340 -13.67 9.74 7.03
C VAL A 340 -12.81 10.55 8.01
N VAL A 341 -11.62 10.05 8.30
CA VAL A 341 -10.64 10.67 9.19
C VAL A 341 -9.45 11.13 8.36
N MET A 342 -9.37 12.43 8.12
CA MET A 342 -8.22 13.06 7.48
C MET A 342 -7.07 13.19 8.48
N VAL A 343 -5.88 12.73 8.12
CA VAL A 343 -4.67 12.80 8.95
C VAL A 343 -3.49 13.42 8.19
N PRO A 344 -2.52 14.07 8.87
CA PRO A 344 -1.40 14.72 8.20
C PRO A 344 -0.57 13.75 7.36
N GLY A 345 -0.64 13.90 6.03
CA GLY A 345 0.03 13.03 5.07
C GLY A 345 1.32 13.62 4.48
N ARG A 346 1.59 14.93 4.65
CA ARG A 346 2.76 15.60 4.06
C ARG A 346 4.09 14.98 4.47
N GLU A 347 4.30 14.76 5.77
CA GLU A 347 5.56 14.19 6.27
C GLU A 347 5.78 12.74 5.83
N LEU A 348 4.70 12.01 5.54
CA LEU A 348 4.75 10.65 5.00
C LEU A 348 5.13 10.69 3.52
N LEU A 349 4.50 11.60 2.77
CA LEU A 349 4.74 11.81 1.34
C LEU A 349 6.19 12.20 1.03
N LEU A 350 6.83 12.98 1.90
CA LEU A 350 8.26 13.31 1.75
C LEU A 350 9.16 12.06 1.74
N GLY A 351 8.71 10.95 2.32
CA GLY A 351 9.40 9.66 2.31
C GLY A 351 9.05 8.75 1.13
N GLY A 352 8.14 9.16 0.23
CA GLY A 352 7.83 8.45 -1.02
C GLY A 352 6.43 7.83 -1.13
N GLY A 353 5.60 7.87 -0.08
CA GLY A 353 4.27 7.24 -0.09
C GLY A 353 3.33 7.80 0.98
N ASN A 354 2.19 7.15 1.24
CA ASN A 354 1.26 7.62 2.27
C ASN A 354 0.62 6.48 3.09
N ILE A 355 -0.53 6.76 3.71
CA ILE A 355 -1.20 5.89 4.70
C ILE A 355 -1.32 4.45 4.19
N HIS A 356 -1.79 4.25 2.96
CA HIS A 356 -1.97 2.90 2.43
C HIS A 356 -0.63 2.15 2.29
N CYS A 357 0.45 2.83 1.87
CA CYS A 357 1.80 2.25 1.78
C CYS A 357 2.40 1.88 3.16
N LEU A 358 1.91 2.50 4.23
CA LEU A 358 2.43 2.33 5.60
C LEU A 358 1.60 1.36 6.43
N THR A 359 0.60 0.72 5.84
CA THR A 359 -0.37 -0.11 6.54
C THR A 359 -0.62 -1.43 5.82
N GLN A 360 -0.87 -2.49 6.58
CA GLN A 360 -1.26 -3.80 6.03
C GLN A 360 -2.39 -4.39 6.88
N GLN A 361 -3.57 -4.47 6.31
CA GLN A 361 -4.74 -5.06 6.95
C GLN A 361 -4.60 -6.57 7.13
N GLN A 362 -5.05 -7.08 8.28
CA GLN A 362 -5.25 -8.50 8.53
C GLN A 362 -6.75 -8.78 8.56
N PRO A 363 -7.30 -9.51 7.57
CA PRO A 363 -8.73 -9.82 7.53
C PRO A 363 -9.13 -10.67 8.74
N ALA A 364 -10.37 -10.50 9.17
CA ALA A 364 -10.97 -11.38 10.15
C ALA A 364 -11.21 -12.76 9.53
N PRO A 365 -11.03 -13.85 10.30
CA PRO A 365 -11.47 -15.15 9.86
C PRO A 365 -12.97 -15.10 9.57
N ARG A 366 -13.40 -15.59 8.41
CA ARG A 366 -14.83 -15.61 8.05
C ARG A 366 -15.59 -16.39 9.13
N ALA A 367 -16.55 -15.74 9.80
CA ALA A 367 -17.38 -16.42 10.79
C ALA A 367 -18.13 -17.58 10.12
N LYS A 368 -18.18 -18.74 10.78
CA LYS A 368 -18.94 -19.91 10.33
C LYS A 368 -20.45 -19.66 10.33
#